data_AF-D3EKM9-F1
#
_entry.id   AF-D3EKM9-F1
#
_cell.length_a   1.000
_cell.length_b   1.000
_cell.length_c   1.000
_cell.angle_alpha   90.00
_cell.angle_beta   90.00
_cell.angle_gamma   90.00
#
_symmetry.space_group_name_H-M   'P 1'
#
loop_
_entity.id
_entity.type
_entity.pdbx_description
1 polymer ?
#
loop_
_entity_poly.entity_id
_entity_poly.type
_entity_poly.pdbx_seq_one_letter_code
_entity_poly.pdbx_strand_id
1 'polypeptide(L)'
;MAQRLATEYVNATMQMTDIQMDQFLQYTQAFRVTNRVKVMDSGEQEFVLEDESGEEVHLPFERKNGLYVCELSCRLVTPHLTNAVRKLFAAFKGSGKVNRIYRGFTMSYDYHAGTVHRITQVAGNDSIVIYEYKNTAGELQRLFNSNEAEKEIESIQHHINVLLDQRIAAGNDKLITKTIDERLRRFNQRLFVLEA
;
A
#
# COMPACT_ATOMS: atom_id res chain seq x y z
N MET A 1 -3.77 32.91 -6.45
CA MET A 1 -3.75 31.43 -6.29
C MET A 1 -4.51 30.82 -7.46
N ALA A 2 -4.07 29.68 -8.00
CA ALA A 2 -4.80 29.01 -9.08
C ALA A 2 -6.18 28.55 -8.59
N GLN A 3 -7.24 28.88 -9.33
CA GLN A 3 -8.60 28.44 -9.02
C GLN A 3 -8.75 26.96 -9.36
N ARG A 4 -9.10 26.14 -8.36
CA ARG A 4 -9.43 24.73 -8.58
C ARG A 4 -10.77 24.66 -9.31
N LEU A 5 -10.80 23.94 -10.42
CA LEU A 5 -11.98 23.73 -11.26
C LEU A 5 -12.82 22.55 -10.79
N ALA A 6 -12.17 21.47 -10.35
CA ALA A 6 -12.84 20.28 -9.82
C ALA A 6 -11.87 19.43 -9.01
N THR A 7 -12.41 18.47 -8.26
CA THR A 7 -11.69 17.34 -7.67
C THR A 7 -12.31 16.05 -8.18
N GLU A 8 -11.49 15.16 -8.70
CA GLU A 8 -11.93 13.87 -9.23
C GLU A 8 -11.31 12.75 -8.40
N TYR A 9 -12.12 11.77 -8.01
CA TYR A 9 -11.72 10.54 -7.35
C TYR A 9 -11.80 9.42 -8.39
N VAL A 10 -10.72 8.66 -8.55
CA VAL A 10 -10.61 7.57 -9.53
C VAL A 10 -10.24 6.29 -8.81
N ASN A 11 -11.07 5.25 -8.98
CA ASN A 11 -10.95 3.96 -8.31
C ASN A 11 -10.72 4.13 -6.80
N ALA A 12 -11.49 5.04 -6.20
CA ALA A 12 -11.39 5.36 -4.80
C ALA A 12 -12.12 4.30 -3.99
N THR A 13 -11.49 3.83 -2.91
CA THR A 13 -12.04 2.80 -2.03
C THR A 13 -11.94 3.22 -0.57
N MET A 14 -12.96 2.91 0.22
CA MET A 14 -12.96 3.06 1.67
C MET A 14 -13.43 1.75 2.29
N GLN A 15 -12.75 1.31 3.34
CA GLN A 15 -13.10 0.08 4.04
C GLN A 15 -13.27 0.38 5.52
N MET A 16 -14.34 -0.12 6.11
CA MET A 16 -14.70 0.16 7.49
C MET A 16 -15.28 -1.06 8.19
N THR A 17 -14.95 -1.22 9.47
CA THR A 17 -15.61 -2.17 10.36
C THR A 17 -17.03 -1.69 10.70
N ASP A 18 -17.83 -2.54 11.35
CA ASP A 18 -19.16 -2.15 11.85
C ASP A 18 -19.09 -0.90 12.75
N ILE A 19 -18.12 -0.83 13.67
CA ILE A 19 -17.91 0.33 14.56
C ILE A 19 -17.59 1.60 13.77
N GLN A 20 -16.76 1.47 12.74
CA GLN A 20 -16.36 2.61 11.90
C GLN A 20 -17.51 3.06 10.99
N MET A 21 -18.41 2.15 10.58
CA MET A 21 -19.63 2.51 9.85
C MET A 21 -20.56 3.36 10.72
N ASP A 22 -20.76 2.99 11.98
CA ASP A 22 -21.56 3.82 12.91
C ASP A 22 -20.93 5.21 13.10
N GLN A 23 -19.60 5.28 13.19
CA GLN A 23 -18.87 6.56 13.23
C GLN A 23 -19.03 7.35 11.94
N PHE A 24 -19.00 6.69 10.77
CA PHE A 24 -19.21 7.33 9.47
C PHE A 24 -20.57 8.02 9.42
N LEU A 25 -21.63 7.33 9.86
CA LEU A 25 -22.98 7.91 9.92
C LEU A 25 -23.03 9.17 10.77
N GLN A 26 -22.45 9.14 11.97
CA GLN A 26 -22.39 10.32 12.85
C GLN A 26 -21.55 11.44 12.24
N TYR A 27 -20.43 11.10 11.60
CA TYR A 27 -19.51 12.07 11.01
C TYR A 27 -20.14 12.81 9.83
N THR A 28 -20.98 12.14 9.03
CA THR A 28 -21.68 12.78 7.90
C THR A 28 -22.67 13.85 8.34
N GLN A 29 -23.32 13.69 9.50
CA GLN A 29 -24.25 14.68 10.05
C GLN A 29 -23.56 16.02 10.37
N ALA A 30 -22.25 16.01 10.64
CA ALA A 30 -21.48 17.21 10.94
C ALA A 30 -21.21 18.09 9.71
N PHE A 31 -21.43 17.58 8.48
CA PHE A 31 -21.02 18.30 7.26
C PHE A 31 -22.04 19.28 6.71
N ARG A 32 -23.23 19.42 7.29
CA ARG A 32 -24.34 20.22 6.72
C ARG A 32 -24.71 19.83 5.28
N VAL A 33 -24.39 18.61 4.86
CA VAL A 33 -24.87 18.01 3.62
C VAL A 33 -26.12 17.21 3.92
N THR A 34 -27.07 17.18 2.98
CA THR A 34 -28.24 16.30 3.12
C THR A 34 -27.77 14.86 2.91
N ASN A 35 -28.08 13.98 3.85
CA ASN A 35 -27.74 12.56 3.79
C ASN A 35 -29.01 11.74 3.58
N ARG A 36 -29.03 10.90 2.54
CA ARG A 36 -30.10 9.91 2.29
C ARG A 36 -29.48 8.52 2.22
N VAL A 37 -30.07 7.57 2.95
CA VAL A 37 -29.68 6.15 2.91
C VAL A 37 -30.71 5.39 2.09
N LYS A 38 -30.27 4.73 1.02
CA LYS A 38 -31.09 3.76 0.29
C LYS A 38 -30.58 2.37 0.60
N VAL A 39 -31.46 1.51 1.10
CA VAL A 39 -31.17 0.07 1.27
C VAL A 39 -31.71 -0.63 0.03
N MET A 40 -30.85 -1.31 -0.71
CA MET A 40 -31.24 -2.10 -1.88
C MET A 40 -31.67 -3.51 -1.47
N ASP A 41 -32.40 -4.21 -2.36
CA ASP A 41 -32.95 -5.54 -2.09
C ASP A 41 -31.87 -6.60 -1.78
N SER A 42 -30.62 -6.37 -2.18
CA SER A 42 -29.46 -7.22 -1.87
C SER A 42 -28.85 -6.97 -0.47
N GLY A 43 -29.35 -5.98 0.28
CA GLY A 43 -28.78 -5.55 1.57
C GLY A 43 -27.65 -4.53 1.44
N GLU A 44 -27.36 -4.07 0.23
CA GLU A 44 -26.42 -2.97 -0.03
C GLU A 44 -26.99 -1.64 0.44
N GLN A 45 -26.10 -0.75 0.90
CA GLN A 45 -26.47 0.57 1.41
C GLN A 45 -25.83 1.65 0.54
N GLU A 46 -26.64 2.54 -0.02
CA GLU A 46 -26.15 3.72 -0.74
C GLU A 46 -26.36 4.96 0.11
N PHE A 47 -25.27 5.69 0.38
CA PHE A 47 -25.34 7.01 1.00
C PHE A 47 -25.18 8.09 -0.05
N VAL A 48 -26.16 8.98 -0.11
CA VAL A 48 -26.11 10.16 -0.99
C VAL A 48 -25.82 11.38 -0.15
N LEU A 49 -24.73 12.08 -0.47
CA LEU A 49 -24.41 13.38 0.13
C LEU A 49 -24.71 14.47 -0.90
N GLU A 50 -25.62 15.37 -0.55
CA GLU A 50 -26.07 16.48 -1.40
C GLU A 50 -25.68 17.83 -0.77
N ASP A 51 -25.12 18.72 -1.58
CA ASP A 51 -24.84 20.11 -1.23
C ASP A 51 -26.00 21.04 -1.63
N GLU A 52 -26.06 22.26 -1.08
CA GLU A 52 -27.12 23.25 -1.32
C GLU A 52 -27.27 23.66 -2.81
N SER A 53 -26.23 23.42 -3.60
CA SER A 53 -26.22 23.64 -5.05
C SER A 53 -26.88 22.53 -5.87
N GLY A 54 -27.25 21.42 -5.25
CA GLY A 54 -27.77 20.21 -5.89
C GLY A 54 -26.68 19.29 -6.47
N GLU A 55 -25.39 19.56 -6.22
CA GLU A 55 -24.34 18.58 -6.49
C GLU A 55 -24.43 17.44 -5.49
N GLU A 56 -24.41 16.20 -5.98
CA GLU A 56 -24.54 14.99 -5.18
C GLU A 56 -23.36 14.03 -5.40
N VAL A 57 -23.04 13.25 -4.38
CA VAL A 57 -22.12 12.10 -4.50
C VAL A 57 -22.75 10.87 -3.86
N HIS A 58 -22.66 9.77 -4.59
CA HIS A 58 -23.15 8.46 -4.17
C HIS A 58 -22.01 7.63 -3.62
N LEU A 59 -22.21 7.10 -2.42
CA LEU A 59 -21.26 6.27 -1.69
C LEU A 59 -21.93 4.90 -1.46
N PRO A 60 -21.85 3.98 -2.44
CA PRO A 60 -22.37 2.63 -2.28
C PRO A 60 -21.48 1.86 -1.31
N PHE A 61 -22.08 1.14 -0.37
CA PHE A 61 -21.40 0.25 0.55
C PHE A 61 -21.95 -1.17 0.44
N GLU A 62 -21.03 -2.08 0.21
CA GLU A 62 -21.29 -3.51 0.15
C GLU A 62 -20.60 -4.18 1.35
N ARG A 63 -21.24 -5.21 1.92
CA ARG A 63 -20.62 -6.00 2.99
C ARG A 63 -19.78 -7.13 2.39
N LYS A 64 -18.46 -7.08 2.57
CA LYS A 64 -17.50 -8.09 2.09
C LYS A 64 -16.60 -8.52 3.24
N ASN A 65 -16.55 -9.84 3.52
CA ASN A 65 -15.67 -10.43 4.54
C ASN A 65 -15.77 -9.76 5.93
N GLY A 66 -16.97 -9.36 6.34
CA GLY A 66 -17.21 -8.68 7.63
C GLY A 66 -16.84 -7.20 7.66
N LEU A 67 -16.47 -6.60 6.52
CA LEU A 67 -16.22 -5.16 6.37
C LEU A 67 -17.27 -4.54 5.44
N TYR A 68 -17.55 -3.27 5.64
CA TYR A 68 -18.21 -2.44 4.64
C TYR A 68 -17.16 -1.87 3.69
N VAL A 69 -17.38 -2.06 2.41
CA VAL A 69 -16.49 -1.59 1.34
C VAL A 69 -17.28 -0.65 0.45
N CYS A 70 -16.77 0.59 0.33
CA CYS A 70 -17.25 1.55 -0.65
C CYS A 70 -16.22 1.69 -1.75
N GLU A 71 -16.66 1.52 -2.99
CA GLU A 71 -15.88 1.79 -4.20
C GLU A 71 -16.59 2.88 -4.99
N LEU A 72 -15.86 3.90 -5.41
CA LEU A 72 -16.43 5.02 -6.15
C LEU A 72 -15.44 5.65 -7.12
N SER A 73 -15.99 6.27 -8.17
CA SER A 73 -15.29 7.25 -8.98
C SER A 73 -16.24 8.41 -9.23
N CYS A 74 -15.84 9.62 -8.89
CA CYS A 74 -16.71 10.79 -8.98
C CYS A 74 -15.91 12.05 -9.25
N ARG A 75 -16.59 13.09 -9.73
CA ARG A 75 -16.02 14.41 -9.93
C ARG A 75 -16.89 15.44 -9.23
N LEU A 76 -16.25 16.22 -8.37
CA LEU A 76 -16.87 17.22 -7.51
C LEU A 76 -16.35 18.61 -7.90
N VAL A 77 -17.25 19.56 -8.03
CA VAL A 77 -16.96 20.95 -8.42
C VAL A 77 -17.13 21.86 -7.22
N THR A 78 -18.12 21.60 -6.36
CA THR A 78 -18.43 22.52 -5.27
C THR A 78 -17.41 22.37 -4.14
N PRO A 79 -16.89 23.48 -3.59
CA PRO A 79 -15.92 23.41 -2.51
C PRO A 79 -16.46 22.73 -1.25
N HIS A 80 -17.76 22.86 -0.98
CA HIS A 80 -18.41 22.31 0.20
C HIS A 80 -18.42 20.78 0.17
N LEU A 81 -19.02 20.19 -0.88
CA LEU A 81 -19.08 18.74 -1.03
C LEU A 81 -17.70 18.13 -1.19
N THR A 82 -16.83 18.79 -1.98
CA THR A 82 -15.42 18.36 -2.10
C THR A 82 -14.72 18.26 -0.75
N ASN A 83 -14.95 19.21 0.16
CA ASN A 83 -14.33 19.20 1.48
C ASN A 83 -14.92 18.12 2.40
N ALA A 84 -16.24 17.88 2.32
CA ALA A 84 -16.89 16.80 3.05
C ALA A 84 -16.32 15.44 2.64
N VAL A 85 -16.31 15.14 1.33
CA VAL A 85 -15.75 13.88 0.79
C VAL A 85 -14.27 13.74 1.13
N ARG A 86 -13.47 14.80 1.02
CA ARG A 86 -12.05 14.77 1.41
C ARG A 86 -11.85 14.38 2.87
N LYS A 87 -12.68 14.91 3.78
CA LYS A 87 -12.59 14.60 5.21
C LYS A 87 -13.00 13.16 5.49
N LEU A 88 -14.06 12.67 4.86
CA LEU A 88 -14.47 11.26 4.94
C LEU A 88 -13.36 10.34 4.42
N PHE A 89 -12.84 10.64 3.24
CA PHE A 89 -11.79 9.85 2.60
C PHE A 89 -10.52 9.76 3.48
N ALA A 90 -10.14 10.85 4.15
CA ALA A 90 -9.01 10.83 5.10
C ALA A 90 -9.34 10.07 6.39
N ALA A 91 -10.51 10.30 6.99
CA ALA A 91 -10.91 9.70 8.26
C ALA A 91 -11.08 8.17 8.17
N PHE A 92 -11.60 7.68 7.05
CA PHE A 92 -11.91 6.27 6.80
C PHE A 92 -10.88 5.59 5.90
N LYS A 93 -9.63 6.06 5.95
CA LYS A 93 -8.46 5.44 5.32
C LYS A 93 -8.65 5.13 3.83
N GLY A 94 -9.22 6.08 3.10
CA GLY A 94 -9.46 5.97 1.67
C GLY A 94 -8.19 5.70 0.86
N SER A 95 -8.31 4.84 -0.15
CA SER A 95 -7.23 4.52 -1.10
C SER A 95 -7.69 4.83 -2.52
N GLY A 96 -6.77 5.10 -3.43
CA GLY A 96 -7.07 5.44 -4.82
C GLY A 96 -6.46 6.76 -5.25
N LYS A 97 -6.84 7.25 -6.43
CA LYS A 97 -6.27 8.46 -7.01
C LYS A 97 -7.23 9.63 -6.85
N VAL A 98 -6.70 10.77 -6.41
CA VAL A 98 -7.45 12.03 -6.28
C VAL A 98 -6.79 13.09 -7.14
N ASN A 99 -7.50 13.60 -8.14
CA ASN A 99 -7.04 14.61 -9.06
C ASN A 99 -7.65 15.96 -8.68
N ARG A 100 -6.82 16.96 -8.35
CA ARG A 100 -7.27 18.36 -8.27
C ARG A 100 -7.00 19.04 -9.60
N ILE A 101 -8.06 19.39 -10.30
CA ILE A 101 -8.01 19.92 -11.65
C ILE A 101 -7.91 21.45 -11.58
N TYR A 102 -6.90 22.01 -12.21
CA TYR A 102 -6.69 23.45 -12.36
C TYR A 102 -6.71 23.81 -13.85
N ARG A 103 -6.73 25.11 -14.16
CA ARG A 103 -6.55 25.55 -15.54
C ARG A 103 -5.11 25.27 -15.98
N GLY A 104 -4.95 24.40 -16.97
CA GLY A 104 -3.66 24.08 -17.61
C GLY A 104 -2.85 22.96 -16.95
N PHE A 105 -3.25 22.46 -15.77
CA PHE A 105 -2.58 21.33 -15.11
C PHE A 105 -3.48 20.63 -14.10
N THR A 106 -3.10 19.42 -13.71
CA THR A 106 -3.76 18.59 -12.70
C THR A 106 -2.75 18.18 -11.64
N MET A 107 -3.13 18.29 -10.37
CA MET A 107 -2.38 17.71 -9.26
C MET A 107 -2.98 16.35 -8.91
N SER A 108 -2.28 15.27 -9.23
CA SER A 108 -2.68 13.88 -8.95
C SER A 108 -2.07 13.43 -7.63
N TYR A 109 -2.92 12.97 -6.72
CA TYR A 109 -2.54 12.42 -5.41
C TYR A 109 -2.87 10.93 -5.40
N ASP A 110 -1.86 10.08 -5.21
CA ASP A 110 -2.06 8.65 -5.00
C ASP A 110 -2.14 8.40 -3.50
N TYR A 111 -3.31 7.97 -3.02
CA TYR A 111 -3.59 7.64 -1.64
C TYR A 111 -3.55 6.14 -1.40
N HIS A 112 -2.99 5.76 -0.25
CA HIS A 112 -3.04 4.41 0.27
C HIS A 112 -3.36 4.46 1.77
N ALA A 113 -4.45 3.81 2.16
CA ALA A 113 -4.95 3.76 3.53
C ALA A 113 -5.08 5.15 4.20
N GLY A 114 -5.58 6.15 3.47
CA GLY A 114 -5.80 7.53 3.94
C GLY A 114 -4.56 8.42 3.92
N THR A 115 -3.39 7.87 3.57
CA THR A 115 -2.13 8.60 3.51
C THR A 115 -1.72 8.83 2.06
N VAL A 116 -1.18 10.02 1.76
CA VAL A 116 -0.66 10.33 0.44
C VAL A 116 0.68 9.63 0.25
N HIS A 117 0.75 8.74 -0.74
CA HIS A 117 1.98 8.04 -1.13
C HIS A 117 2.71 8.75 -2.26
N ARG A 118 2.01 9.44 -3.16
CA ARG A 118 2.65 10.18 -4.25
C ARG A 118 1.83 11.39 -4.64
N ILE A 119 2.51 12.46 -5.03
CA ILE A 119 1.92 13.65 -5.63
C ILE A 119 2.63 13.93 -6.94
N THR A 120 1.87 14.02 -8.03
CA THR A 120 2.40 14.32 -9.36
C THR A 120 1.62 15.50 -9.95
N GLN A 121 2.33 16.48 -10.50
CA GLN A 121 1.73 17.49 -11.37
C GLN A 121 1.75 16.97 -12.80
N VAL A 122 0.60 17.04 -13.48
CA VAL A 122 0.44 16.63 -14.87
C VAL A 122 -0.03 17.83 -15.68
N ALA A 123 0.68 18.17 -16.76
CA ALA A 123 0.33 19.26 -17.66
C ALA A 123 0.55 18.80 -19.11
N GLY A 124 -0.54 18.54 -19.85
CA GLY A 124 -0.45 17.95 -21.19
C GLY A 124 0.21 16.57 -21.15
N ASN A 125 1.35 16.43 -21.84
CA ASN A 125 2.15 15.20 -21.86
C ASN A 125 3.26 15.17 -20.79
N ASP A 126 3.49 16.28 -20.09
CA ASP A 126 4.53 16.36 -19.08
C ASP A 126 3.97 15.97 -17.71
N SER A 127 4.77 15.22 -16.94
CA SER A 127 4.46 14.91 -15.54
C SER A 127 5.69 15.07 -14.66
N ILE A 128 5.49 15.71 -13.50
CA ILE A 128 6.53 16.01 -12.53
C ILE A 128 6.11 15.42 -11.18
N VAL A 129 6.93 14.51 -10.64
CA VAL A 129 6.73 14.00 -9.28
C VAL A 129 7.15 15.09 -8.29
N ILE A 130 6.22 15.51 -7.45
CA ILE A 130 6.42 16.55 -6.43
C ILE A 130 6.75 15.91 -5.09
N TYR A 131 6.15 14.76 -4.80
CA TYR A 131 6.36 14.03 -3.55
C TYR A 131 6.17 12.54 -3.79
N GLU A 132 6.97 11.74 -3.10
CA GLU A 132 6.82 10.30 -3.03
C GLU A 132 7.22 9.81 -1.63
N TYR A 133 6.32 9.07 -1.00
CA TYR A 133 6.54 8.47 0.30
C TYR A 133 7.54 7.32 0.16
N LYS A 134 8.61 7.38 0.96
CA LYS A 134 9.61 6.31 1.07
C LYS A 134 9.44 5.61 2.40
N ASN A 135 9.18 4.30 2.37
CA ASN A 135 9.01 3.50 3.60
C ASN A 135 10.37 3.11 4.20
N THR A 136 11.22 4.09 4.48
CA THR A 136 12.59 3.87 4.94
C THR A 136 12.64 3.06 6.23
N ALA A 137 11.69 3.27 7.15
CA ALA A 137 11.62 2.52 8.40
C ALA A 137 11.28 1.03 8.18
N GLY A 138 10.32 0.73 7.28
CA GLY A 138 9.98 -0.65 6.94
C GLY A 138 11.12 -1.37 6.20
N GLU A 139 11.84 -0.65 5.33
CA GLU A 139 13.03 -1.16 4.66
C GLU A 139 14.14 -1.50 5.67
N LEU A 140 14.42 -0.60 6.61
CA LEU A 140 15.38 -0.84 7.69
C LEU A 140 14.97 -2.00 8.59
N GLN A 141 13.68 -2.12 8.94
CA GLN A 141 13.19 -3.23 9.75
C GLN A 141 13.35 -4.58 9.04
N ARG A 142 13.14 -4.64 7.72
CA ARG A 142 13.37 -5.87 6.94
C ARG A 142 14.85 -6.23 6.90
N LEU A 143 15.72 -5.25 6.70
CA LEU A 143 17.16 -5.47 6.75
C LEU A 143 17.60 -5.96 8.12
N PHE A 144 17.10 -5.34 9.20
CA PHE A 144 17.40 -5.75 10.57
C PHE A 144 16.88 -7.16 10.90
N ASN A 145 15.70 -7.53 10.37
CA ASN A 145 15.12 -8.86 10.58
C ASN A 145 15.66 -9.91 9.61
N SER A 146 16.48 -9.53 8.62
CA SER A 146 17.05 -10.48 7.67
C SER A 146 18.07 -11.35 8.39
N ASN A 147 17.87 -12.66 8.32
CA ASN A 147 18.82 -13.66 8.84
C ASN A 147 19.38 -14.53 7.72
N GLU A 148 19.45 -13.99 6.50
CA GLU A 148 19.90 -14.73 5.32
C GLU A 148 21.36 -15.14 5.42
N ALA A 149 22.22 -14.29 5.98
CA ALA A 149 23.64 -14.59 6.19
C ALA A 149 23.80 -15.73 7.22
N GLU A 150 23.06 -15.68 8.32
CA GLU A 150 23.07 -16.69 9.37
C GLU A 150 22.59 -18.04 8.84
N LYS A 151 21.50 -18.07 8.06
CA LYS A 151 21.02 -19.29 7.41
C LYS A 151 22.02 -19.85 6.39
N GLU A 152 22.70 -18.97 5.66
CA GLU A 152 23.74 -19.39 4.72
C GLU A 152 24.95 -19.99 5.45
N ILE A 153 25.38 -19.36 6.55
CA ILE A 153 26.45 -19.89 7.43
C ILE A 153 26.06 -21.26 7.98
N GLU A 154 24.87 -21.42 8.54
CA GLU A 154 24.38 -22.71 9.05
C GLU A 154 24.37 -23.79 7.95
N SER A 155 23.92 -23.44 6.75
CA SER A 155 23.92 -24.35 5.60
C SER A 155 25.35 -24.74 5.20
N ILE A 156 26.27 -23.79 5.11
CA ILE A 156 27.67 -24.04 4.75
C ILE A 156 28.33 -24.95 5.80
N GLN A 157 28.11 -24.67 7.09
CA GLN A 157 28.63 -25.50 8.18
C GLN A 157 28.11 -26.94 8.09
N HIS A 158 26.82 -27.13 7.77
CA HIS A 158 26.26 -28.46 7.55
C HIS A 158 26.95 -29.18 6.38
N HIS A 159 27.16 -28.50 5.24
CA HIS A 159 27.85 -29.09 4.09
C HIS A 159 29.32 -29.42 4.37
N ILE A 160 30.01 -28.58 5.15
CA ILE A 160 31.38 -28.86 5.61
C ILE A 160 31.40 -30.15 6.43
N ASN A 161 30.50 -30.31 7.39
CA ASN A 161 30.46 -31.52 8.22
C ASN A 161 30.26 -32.79 7.35
N VAL A 162 29.33 -32.75 6.40
CA VAL A 162 29.11 -33.87 5.47
C VAL A 162 30.36 -34.17 4.63
N LEU A 163 31.06 -33.13 4.15
CA LEU A 163 32.29 -33.31 3.38
C LEU A 163 33.43 -33.87 4.25
N LEU A 164 33.53 -33.46 5.51
CA LEU A 164 34.52 -34.00 6.46
C LEU A 164 34.25 -35.48 6.74
N ASP A 165 33.00 -35.89 6.94
CA ASP A 165 32.62 -37.30 7.09
C ASP A 165 32.98 -38.12 5.85
N GLN A 166 32.68 -37.59 4.65
CA GLN A 166 33.06 -38.22 3.38
C GLN A 166 34.58 -38.32 3.23
N ARG A 167 35.32 -37.31 3.69
CA ARG A 167 36.80 -37.31 3.65
C ARG A 167 37.36 -38.41 4.53
N ILE A 168 36.81 -38.62 5.73
CA ILE A 168 37.18 -39.69 6.65
C ILE A 168 36.88 -41.06 6.01
N ALA A 169 35.70 -41.22 5.41
CA ALA A 169 35.27 -42.46 4.76
C ALA A 169 36.09 -42.81 3.50
N ALA A 170 36.58 -41.83 2.76
CA ALA A 170 37.36 -42.03 1.52
C ALA A 170 38.76 -42.65 1.76
N GLY A 171 39.27 -42.61 2.99
CA GLY A 171 40.56 -43.22 3.34
C GLY A 171 41.73 -42.69 2.48
N ASN A 172 42.44 -43.59 1.81
CA ASN A 172 43.63 -43.27 1.01
C ASN A 172 43.34 -43.02 -0.49
N ASP A 173 42.08 -42.94 -0.92
CA ASP A 173 41.76 -42.60 -2.30
C ASP A 173 42.13 -41.13 -2.59
N LYS A 174 43.27 -40.94 -3.26
CA LYS A 174 43.82 -39.61 -3.57
C LYS A 174 42.95 -38.77 -4.51
N LEU A 175 42.14 -39.41 -5.35
CA LEU A 175 41.31 -38.68 -6.32
C LEU A 175 40.06 -38.14 -5.63
N ILE A 176 39.43 -38.98 -4.81
CA ILE A 176 38.23 -38.61 -4.04
C ILE A 176 38.59 -37.56 -2.98
N THR A 177 39.66 -37.77 -2.21
CA THR A 177 40.12 -36.81 -1.19
C THR A 177 40.44 -35.44 -1.77
N LYS A 178 41.15 -35.36 -2.90
CA LYS A 178 41.45 -34.08 -3.57
C LYS A 178 40.18 -33.32 -3.96
N THR A 179 39.17 -34.04 -4.47
CA THR A 179 37.89 -33.43 -4.88
C THR A 179 37.13 -32.87 -3.67
N ILE A 180 37.18 -33.58 -2.53
CA ILE A 180 36.55 -33.13 -1.29
C ILE A 180 37.27 -31.90 -0.73
N ASP A 181 38.61 -31.90 -0.70
CA ASP A 181 39.42 -30.77 -0.22
C ASP A 181 39.19 -29.50 -1.05
N GLU A 182 39.00 -29.61 -2.37
CA GLU A 182 38.65 -28.48 -3.23
C GLU A 182 37.27 -27.88 -2.89
N ARG A 183 36.29 -28.72 -2.54
CA ARG A 183 34.95 -28.26 -2.11
C ARG A 183 34.99 -27.61 -0.74
N LEU A 184 35.71 -28.20 0.22
CA LEU A 184 35.95 -27.62 1.54
C LEU A 184 36.61 -26.24 1.44
N ARG A 185 37.59 -26.08 0.53
CA ARG A 185 38.24 -24.78 0.30
C ARG A 185 37.26 -23.71 -0.19
N ARG A 186 36.33 -24.05 -1.07
CA ARG A 186 35.30 -23.11 -1.56
C ARG A 186 34.33 -22.70 -0.45
N PHE A 187 33.89 -23.65 0.37
CA PHE A 187 33.01 -23.36 1.51
C PHE A 187 33.70 -22.49 2.56
N ASN A 188 34.98 -22.74 2.88
CA ASN A 188 35.76 -21.87 3.77
C ASN A 188 35.92 -20.45 3.23
N GLN A 189 36.16 -20.29 1.93
CA GLN A 189 36.22 -18.95 1.31
C GLN A 189 34.88 -18.22 1.42
N ARG A 190 33.76 -18.93 1.27
CA ARG A 190 32.43 -18.32 1.40
C ARG A 190 32.10 -17.94 2.83
N LEU A 191 32.45 -18.78 3.81
CA LEU A 191 32.34 -18.47 5.24
C LEU A 191 33.12 -17.19 5.59
N PHE A 192 34.37 -17.08 5.14
CA PHE A 192 35.18 -15.89 5.39
C PHE A 192 34.55 -14.59 4.84
N VAL A 193 33.85 -14.66 3.71
CA VAL A 193 33.13 -13.51 3.14
C VAL A 193 31.87 -13.16 3.93
N LEU A 194 31.22 -14.15 4.54
CA LEU A 194 29.98 -13.96 5.31
C LEU A 194 30.23 -13.52 6.77
N GLU A 195 31.41 -13.82 7.32
CA GLU A 195 31.82 -13.46 8.69
C GLU A 195 32.54 -12.10 8.81
N ALA A 196 32.90 -11.47 7.67
CA ALA A 196 33.62 -10.19 7.60
C ALA A 196 32.66 -8.98 7.60
#